data_AF-A0A0D0U2S7-F1
#
_entry.id   AF-A0A0D0U2S7-F1
#
_cell.length_a   1.000
_cell.length_b   1.000
_cell.length_c   1.000
_cell.angle_alpha   90.00
_cell.angle_beta   90.00
_cell.angle_gamma   90.00
#
_symmetry.space_group_name_H-M   'P 1'
#
loop_
_entity.id
_entity.type
_entity.pdbx_description
1 polymer ?
#
loop_
_entity_poly.entity_id
_entity_poly.type
_entity_poly.pdbx_seq_one_letter_code
_entity_poly.pdbx_strand_id
1 'polypeptide(L)'
;MVDDDYYFVHSYAALLPDPSASTPPKGVADFAYTLSRYGSETFVSSIRRDNVFAVQFHPEKSGPAGLDMLRKWLHAPVDTLSSSPSNPASTSVGKTWQPTNPSPLRAKGNGLTNRIVACLDVRSNDAGDLVVTKGDQYDVREKSSDKAVRNLGKPVELAQRYYLSGADEVAFLNITSFRSSALLDQPMLDVVRAAAETVFVPLTIGGGIKDTTDPDGTFHPALEVAGAYFRSGADKVSIGSEAVIAVEEMLERESRGEPALTGKTGIETISKGYGRQAVVISIDPKRVYVDTSVPDWLESFPAKHRASLIIGDNATSRTAPQEKGKAWWYQCTISGGRAVRDIDVVQLAQGVERLGAGEILLNSVDRDGSGQGFDLDLVKLVKNAVGIPVVSSSGAGSPADFEEVFRETGTEAALAAGIFHRGEVGIDEVKGWLESKEMAVRRTALPTV
;
A
#
# COMPACT_ATOMS: atom_id res chain seq x y z
N MET A 1 18.59 17.29 1.88
CA MET A 1 18.26 16.84 0.52
C MET A 1 19.04 15.60 0.10
N VAL A 2 20.32 15.40 0.44
CA VAL A 2 21.06 14.20 -0.03
C VAL A 2 20.73 12.92 0.76
N ASP A 3 20.26 13.06 2.01
CA ASP A 3 19.92 11.92 2.89
C ASP A 3 18.43 11.81 3.24
N ASP A 4 17.57 12.62 2.61
CA ASP A 4 16.14 12.66 2.90
C ASP A 4 15.33 11.76 1.94
N ASP A 5 14.26 11.16 2.47
CA ASP A 5 13.30 10.35 1.71
C ASP A 5 12.08 11.14 1.27
N TYR A 6 11.69 10.97 0.01
CA TYR A 6 10.49 11.56 -0.58
C TYR A 6 9.56 10.50 -1.16
N TYR A 7 8.25 10.72 -1.03
CA TYR A 7 7.23 9.78 -1.48
C TYR A 7 6.89 9.97 -2.97
N PHE A 8 7.21 8.96 -3.78
CA PHE A 8 6.86 8.87 -5.20
C PHE A 8 5.71 7.87 -5.38
N VAL A 9 4.72 8.25 -6.19
CA VAL A 9 3.57 7.39 -6.51
C VAL A 9 3.11 7.63 -7.96
N HIS A 10 3.75 6.97 -8.92
CA HIS A 10 3.49 7.19 -10.34
C HIS A 10 3.86 5.95 -11.18
N SER A 11 3.26 5.81 -12.36
CA SER A 11 3.67 4.82 -13.37
C SER A 11 4.47 5.42 -14.53
N TYR A 12 4.42 6.74 -14.69
CA TYR A 12 5.09 7.46 -15.78
C TYR A 12 6.05 8.48 -15.18
N ALA A 13 7.21 8.67 -15.81
CA ALA A 13 8.20 9.65 -15.39
C ALA A 13 8.94 10.21 -16.61
N ALA A 14 9.60 11.36 -16.41
CA ALA A 14 10.51 11.92 -17.39
C ALA A 14 11.85 11.15 -17.38
N LEU A 15 11.85 9.97 -17.99
CA LEU A 15 13.01 9.08 -18.07
C LEU A 15 14.16 9.73 -18.85
N LEU A 16 15.39 9.38 -18.46
CA LEU A 16 16.55 9.62 -19.30
C LEU A 16 16.49 8.68 -20.52
N PRO A 17 16.97 9.11 -21.69
CA PRO A 17 16.77 8.40 -22.95
C PRO A 17 17.61 7.12 -23.06
N ASP A 18 18.64 6.97 -22.22
CA ASP A 18 19.50 5.80 -22.12
C ASP A 18 19.80 5.55 -20.62
N PRO A 19 19.69 4.31 -20.11
CA PRO A 19 20.06 3.95 -18.74
C PRO A 19 21.52 4.28 -18.36
N SER A 20 22.42 4.36 -19.35
CA SER A 20 23.81 4.77 -19.16
C SER A 20 24.01 6.29 -19.20
N ALA A 21 22.99 7.05 -19.59
CA ALA A 21 23.07 8.50 -19.65
C ALA A 21 23.31 9.06 -18.26
N SER A 22 24.41 9.81 -18.13
CA SER A 22 24.70 10.55 -16.91
C SER A 22 24.00 11.89 -16.87
N THR A 23 23.46 12.41 -17.99
CA THR A 23 22.87 13.75 -18.06
C THR A 23 21.44 13.73 -18.61
N PRO A 24 20.53 14.63 -18.16
CA PRO A 24 19.20 14.77 -18.73
C PRO A 24 19.21 15.09 -20.24
N PRO A 25 18.12 14.81 -20.98
CA PRO A 25 17.98 15.24 -22.38
C PRO A 25 18.25 16.73 -22.57
N LYS A 26 18.83 17.14 -23.70
CA LYS A 26 19.12 18.56 -24.01
C LYS A 26 17.93 19.49 -23.81
N GLY A 27 16.71 19.03 -24.10
CA GLY A 27 15.48 19.82 -23.94
C GLY A 27 15.07 20.08 -22.48
N VAL A 28 15.66 19.38 -21.52
CA VAL A 28 15.33 19.47 -20.07
C VAL A 28 16.56 19.79 -19.22
N ALA A 29 17.78 19.53 -19.71
CA ALA A 29 19.03 19.67 -18.96
C ALA A 29 19.27 21.06 -18.33
N ASP A 30 18.79 22.12 -18.97
CA ASP A 30 18.97 23.49 -18.49
C ASP A 30 18.18 23.74 -17.19
N PHE A 31 17.03 23.09 -17.03
CA PHE A 31 16.11 23.29 -15.90
C PHE A 31 15.83 22.03 -15.07
N ALA A 32 16.40 20.88 -15.41
CA ALA A 32 16.46 19.74 -14.50
C ALA A 32 17.20 20.15 -13.23
N TYR A 33 16.62 19.85 -12.06
CA TYR A 33 17.17 20.23 -10.77
C TYR A 33 17.67 19.02 -9.96
N THR A 34 16.93 17.90 -9.98
CA THR A 34 17.37 16.63 -9.37
C THR A 34 17.00 15.44 -10.26
N LEU A 35 17.77 14.37 -10.11
CA LEU A 35 17.51 13.06 -10.72
C LEU A 35 17.25 12.03 -9.61
N SER A 36 16.39 11.06 -9.91
CA SER A 36 16.15 9.89 -9.08
C SER A 36 16.28 8.63 -9.93
N ARG A 37 16.53 7.49 -9.28
CA ARG A 37 16.66 6.19 -9.94
C ARG A 37 15.70 5.17 -9.32
N TYR A 38 14.97 4.46 -10.17
CA TYR A 38 14.15 3.32 -9.80
C TYR A 38 14.53 2.12 -10.68
N GLY A 39 14.98 1.03 -10.04
CA GLY A 39 15.62 -0.08 -10.74
C GLY A 39 16.84 0.39 -11.54
N SER A 40 16.86 0.08 -12.84
CA SER A 40 17.89 0.53 -13.78
C SER A 40 17.57 1.88 -14.44
N GLU A 41 16.39 2.45 -14.21
CA GLU A 41 15.91 3.64 -14.90
C GLU A 41 16.17 4.90 -14.07
N THR A 42 16.76 5.91 -14.70
CA THR A 42 16.97 7.24 -14.10
C THR A 42 15.98 8.22 -14.69
N PHE A 43 15.42 9.10 -13.87
CA PHE A 43 14.41 10.07 -14.29
C PHE A 43 14.58 11.43 -13.60
N VAL A 44 14.01 12.46 -14.20
CA VAL A 44 13.98 13.81 -13.60
C VAL A 44 12.95 13.84 -12.48
N SER A 45 13.40 14.05 -11.24
CA SER A 45 12.55 14.06 -10.05
C SER A 45 12.16 15.45 -9.58
N SER A 46 12.90 16.49 -10.01
CA SER A 46 12.46 17.88 -9.86
C SER A 46 13.03 18.79 -10.94
N ILE A 47 12.31 19.86 -11.26
CA ILE A 47 12.73 20.92 -12.19
C ILE A 47 12.73 22.28 -11.49
N ARG A 48 13.61 23.15 -11.95
CA ARG A 48 13.62 24.57 -11.57
C ARG A 48 14.04 25.44 -12.75
N ARG A 49 13.21 26.43 -13.09
CA ARG A 49 13.49 27.46 -14.08
C ARG A 49 12.90 28.77 -13.62
N ASP A 50 13.76 29.74 -13.31
CA ASP A 50 13.34 31.03 -12.77
C ASP A 50 12.39 30.80 -11.57
N ASN A 51 11.23 31.45 -11.55
CA ASN A 51 10.21 31.31 -10.51
C ASN A 51 9.39 30.01 -10.58
N VAL A 52 9.68 29.09 -11.50
CA VAL A 52 9.01 27.79 -11.62
C VAL A 52 9.83 26.72 -10.90
N PHE A 53 9.19 26.03 -9.95
CA PHE A 53 9.72 24.83 -9.30
C PHE A 53 8.64 23.75 -9.30
N ALA A 54 9.02 22.53 -9.67
CA ALA A 54 8.12 21.39 -9.71
C ALA A 54 8.85 20.12 -9.29
N VAL A 55 8.11 19.19 -8.69
CA VAL A 55 8.60 17.91 -8.19
C VAL A 55 7.70 16.78 -8.68
N GLN A 56 8.30 15.61 -8.92
CA GLN A 56 7.58 14.39 -9.30
C GLN A 56 7.05 13.63 -8.07
N PHE A 57 7.69 13.81 -6.92
CA PHE A 57 7.25 13.28 -5.62
C PHE A 57 6.24 14.22 -4.95
N HIS A 58 5.61 13.75 -3.88
CA HIS A 58 4.61 14.50 -3.09
C HIS A 58 5.21 15.02 -1.77
N PRO A 59 5.59 16.31 -1.67
CA PRO A 59 6.16 16.85 -0.44
C PRO A 59 5.21 16.76 0.77
N GLU A 60 3.92 16.97 0.53
CA GLU A 60 2.85 16.85 1.51
C GLU A 60 2.64 15.42 2.03
N LYS A 61 3.21 14.42 1.33
CA LYS A 61 3.21 13.00 1.73
C LYS A 61 4.61 12.48 2.10
N SER A 62 5.59 13.36 2.22
CA SER A 62 6.99 13.01 2.54
C SER A 62 7.36 13.31 4.00
N GLY A 63 6.37 13.54 4.87
CA GLY A 63 6.57 13.91 6.28
C GLY A 63 7.44 15.17 6.46
N PRO A 64 8.28 15.24 7.50
CA PRO A 64 9.07 16.44 7.80
C PRO A 64 9.97 16.92 6.67
N ALA A 65 10.57 16.01 5.89
CA ALA A 65 11.45 16.36 4.78
C ALA A 65 10.70 17.14 3.68
N GLY A 66 9.48 16.72 3.35
CA GLY A 66 8.65 17.42 2.38
C GLY A 66 8.06 18.73 2.92
N LEU A 67 7.63 18.75 4.19
CA LEU A 67 7.17 19.99 4.84
C LEU A 67 8.26 21.05 4.92
N ASP A 68 9.50 20.65 5.24
CA ASP A 68 10.65 21.55 5.25
C ASP A 68 10.95 22.10 3.84
N MET A 69 10.83 21.27 2.81
CA MET A 69 10.95 21.72 1.42
C MET A 69 9.88 22.77 1.05
N LEU A 70 8.60 22.51 1.38
CA LEU A 70 7.51 23.45 1.14
C LEU A 70 7.72 24.76 1.91
N ARG A 71 8.12 24.68 3.19
CA ARG A 71 8.45 25.84 4.02
C ARG A 71 9.56 26.68 3.39
N LYS A 72 10.65 26.05 2.96
CA LYS A 72 11.77 26.73 2.29
C LYS A 72 11.34 27.42 1.01
N TRP A 73 10.47 26.79 0.21
CA TRP A 73 9.93 27.39 -1.00
C TRP A 73 9.04 28.61 -0.70
N LEU A 74 8.10 28.48 0.24
CA LEU A 74 7.14 29.55 0.58
C LEU A 74 7.79 30.78 1.23
N HIS A 75 8.87 30.60 1.99
CA HIS A 75 9.58 31.69 2.66
C HIS A 75 10.79 32.23 1.88
N ALA A 76 11.10 31.67 0.71
CA ALA A 76 12.20 32.16 -0.10
C ALA A 76 11.88 33.56 -0.67
N PRO A 77 12.80 34.53 -0.61
CA PRO A 77 12.60 35.83 -1.25
C PRO A 77 12.35 35.68 -2.75
N VAL A 78 11.40 36.45 -3.30
CA VAL A 78 11.03 36.41 -4.73
C VAL A 78 12.26 36.61 -5.62
N ASP A 79 13.19 37.48 -5.24
CA ASP A 79 14.43 37.70 -5.99
C ASP A 79 15.33 36.46 -6.01
N THR A 80 15.35 35.67 -4.93
CA THR A 80 16.09 34.40 -4.85
C THR A 80 15.44 33.30 -5.69
N LEU A 81 14.11 33.34 -5.81
CA LEU A 81 13.35 32.41 -6.65
C LEU A 81 13.47 32.78 -8.14
N SER A 82 13.38 34.07 -8.46
CA SER A 82 13.30 34.60 -9.82
C SER A 82 14.66 34.81 -10.47
N SER A 83 15.74 34.93 -9.69
CA SER A 83 17.09 34.86 -10.24
C SER A 83 17.32 33.45 -10.79
N SER A 84 17.74 33.33 -12.05
CA SER A 84 18.37 32.09 -12.52
C SER A 84 19.45 31.74 -11.51
N PRO A 85 19.47 30.51 -10.96
CA PRO A 85 20.27 30.19 -9.79
C PRO A 85 21.75 30.57 -10.05
N SER A 86 22.21 31.64 -9.39
CA SER A 86 23.58 32.18 -9.54
C SER A 86 24.62 31.17 -9.09
N ASN A 87 24.21 30.28 -8.19
CA ASN A 87 24.72 28.94 -8.03
C ASN A 87 23.50 28.02 -7.94
N PRO A 88 23.28 27.04 -8.85
CA PRO A 88 22.42 25.92 -8.50
C PRO A 88 22.97 25.35 -7.20
N ALA A 89 22.12 24.86 -6.29
CA ALA A 89 22.60 24.05 -5.19
C ALA A 89 23.36 22.86 -5.79
N SER A 90 24.65 23.07 -5.96
CA SER A 90 25.60 22.19 -6.57
C SER A 90 26.75 22.22 -5.61
N THR A 91 27.01 21.05 -5.07
CA THR A 91 28.30 20.66 -4.56
C THR A 91 29.40 20.69 -5.64
N SER A 92 29.22 21.33 -6.79
CA SER A 92 30.29 21.64 -7.73
C SER A 92 29.95 22.78 -8.70
N VAL A 93 30.85 23.75 -8.82
CA VAL A 93 30.89 24.61 -10.01
C VAL A 93 31.05 23.69 -11.23
N GLY A 94 30.05 23.69 -12.13
CA GLY A 94 29.89 22.72 -13.21
C GLY A 94 28.94 21.58 -12.80
N LYS A 95 27.72 21.54 -13.37
CA LYS A 95 26.71 20.49 -13.10
C LYS A 95 27.26 19.10 -13.45
N THR A 96 27.92 18.43 -12.51
CA THR A 96 28.34 17.04 -12.68
C THR A 96 27.23 16.15 -12.15
N TRP A 97 26.41 15.63 -13.06
CA TRP A 97 25.32 14.74 -12.73
C TRP A 97 25.88 13.40 -12.21
N GLN A 98 25.36 12.94 -11.07
CA GLN A 98 25.72 11.65 -10.49
C GLN A 98 24.63 10.61 -10.83
N PRO A 99 24.89 9.67 -11.75
CA PRO A 99 23.89 8.67 -12.15
C PRO A 99 23.72 7.53 -11.12
N THR A 100 24.61 7.44 -10.15
CA THR A 100 24.58 6.42 -9.11
C THR A 100 23.89 6.96 -7.86
N ASN A 101 23.03 6.14 -7.24
CA ASN A 101 22.45 6.48 -5.94
C ASN A 101 23.59 6.70 -4.92
N PRO A 102 23.64 7.86 -4.23
CA PRO A 102 24.71 8.17 -3.29
C PRO A 102 24.71 7.24 -2.07
N SER A 103 23.57 6.61 -1.75
CA SER A 103 23.46 5.61 -0.69
C SER A 103 23.89 4.22 -1.19
N PRO A 104 24.98 3.64 -0.67
CA PRO A 104 25.43 2.30 -1.05
C PRO A 104 24.39 1.20 -0.76
N LEU A 105 23.56 1.37 0.27
CA LEU A 105 22.49 0.44 0.63
C LEU A 105 21.42 0.39 -0.46
N ARG A 106 20.99 1.56 -0.95
CA ARG A 106 19.97 1.68 -2.00
C ARG A 106 20.52 1.40 -3.39
N ALA A 107 21.82 1.61 -3.58
CA ALA A 107 22.49 1.32 -4.84
C ALA A 107 22.44 -0.18 -5.19
N LYS A 108 22.35 -1.06 -4.18
CA LYS A 108 22.23 -2.53 -4.34
C LYS A 108 20.80 -3.01 -4.62
N GLY A 109 19.77 -2.20 -4.33
CA GLY A 109 18.36 -2.53 -4.51
C GLY A 109 17.71 -1.81 -5.71
N ASN A 110 16.37 -1.81 -5.73
CA ASN A 110 15.58 -1.07 -6.73
C ASN A 110 15.53 0.45 -6.47
N GLY A 111 16.23 0.96 -5.46
CA GLY A 111 16.26 2.38 -5.08
C GLY A 111 15.22 2.79 -4.03
N LEU A 112 14.25 1.94 -3.71
CA LEU A 112 13.23 2.18 -2.68
C LEU A 112 13.72 1.74 -1.29
N THR A 113 13.10 2.33 -0.26
CA THR A 113 13.18 1.83 1.11
C THR A 113 12.19 0.67 1.32
N ASN A 114 12.49 -0.20 2.27
CA ASN A 114 11.52 -1.13 2.85
C ASN A 114 10.43 -0.33 3.58
N ARG A 115 9.22 -0.31 3.00
CA ARG A 115 8.09 0.50 3.47
C ARG A 115 7.33 -0.21 4.59
N ILE A 116 7.17 0.46 5.71
CA ILE A 116 6.40 -0.05 6.87
C ILE A 116 5.01 0.60 6.88
N VAL A 117 3.98 -0.23 6.63
CA VAL A 117 2.58 0.21 6.63
C VAL A 117 1.94 -0.12 7.98
N ALA A 118 1.37 0.89 8.64
CA ALA A 118 0.63 0.71 9.87
C ALA A 118 -0.87 0.68 9.57
N CYS A 119 -1.59 -0.29 10.14
CA CYS A 119 -3.00 -0.49 9.85
C CYS A 119 -3.87 -0.39 11.11
N LEU A 120 -5.08 0.15 10.96
CA LEU A 120 -6.10 0.18 12.00
C LEU A 120 -7.49 -0.19 11.47
N ASP A 121 -8.17 -1.02 12.24
CA ASP A 121 -9.58 -1.36 12.07
C ASP A 121 -10.46 -0.26 12.64
N VAL A 122 -11.36 0.31 11.84
CA VAL A 122 -12.34 1.30 12.29
C VAL A 122 -13.72 0.65 12.33
N ARG A 123 -14.31 0.57 13.52
CA ARG A 123 -15.65 0.01 13.79
C ARG A 123 -16.55 1.05 14.44
N SER A 124 -17.86 0.82 14.37
CA SER A 124 -18.85 1.56 15.16
C SER A 124 -19.18 0.74 16.41
N ASN A 125 -19.18 1.37 17.59
CA ASN A 125 -19.67 0.73 18.83
C ASN A 125 -21.20 0.83 18.94
N ASP A 126 -21.79 0.26 20.00
CA ASP A 126 -23.23 0.29 20.25
C ASP A 126 -23.81 1.71 20.42
N ALA A 127 -22.97 2.68 20.79
CA ALA A 127 -23.34 4.09 20.91
C ALA A 127 -23.24 4.85 19.57
N GLY A 128 -22.71 4.21 18.51
CA GLY A 128 -22.47 4.82 17.21
C GLY A 128 -21.18 5.63 17.09
N ASP A 129 -20.29 5.56 18.09
CA ASP A 129 -18.95 6.16 18.03
C ASP A 129 -18.00 5.29 17.22
N LEU A 130 -17.03 5.94 16.58
CA LEU A 130 -15.96 5.23 15.89
C LEU A 130 -14.86 4.82 16.87
N VAL A 131 -14.58 3.53 16.91
CA VAL A 131 -13.58 2.93 17.77
C VAL A 131 -12.58 2.14 16.95
N VAL A 132 -11.37 2.00 17.49
CA VAL A 132 -10.38 1.06 16.98
C VAL A 132 -10.48 -0.21 17.82
N THR A 133 -10.45 -1.37 17.16
CA THR A 133 -10.54 -2.67 17.84
C THR A 133 -9.41 -3.58 17.39
N LYS A 134 -9.05 -4.52 18.26
CA LYS A 134 -8.16 -5.64 17.96
C LYS A 134 -8.92 -6.70 17.18
N GLY A 135 -8.23 -7.41 16.29
CA GLY A 135 -8.66 -8.65 15.62
C GLY A 135 -8.98 -9.83 16.53
N ASP A 136 -9.27 -9.61 17.81
CA ASP A 136 -10.07 -10.50 18.65
C ASP A 136 -10.57 -9.69 19.87
N GLN A 137 -11.89 -9.74 20.06
CA GLN A 137 -12.75 -9.12 21.09
C GLN A 137 -12.07 -8.18 22.11
N TYR A 138 -12.23 -6.87 21.91
CA TYR A 138 -12.25 -5.92 23.03
C TYR A 138 -13.70 -5.49 23.28
N ASP A 139 -14.24 -5.89 24.43
CA ASP A 139 -15.52 -5.45 24.97
C ASP A 139 -15.34 -4.02 25.54
N VAL A 140 -15.37 -3.00 24.68
CA VAL A 140 -15.15 -1.60 25.07
C VAL A 140 -16.46 -1.00 25.61
N ARG A 141 -16.80 -1.36 26.85
CA ARG A 141 -17.84 -0.65 27.63
C ARG A 141 -17.24 0.59 28.28
N GLU A 142 -16.98 1.64 27.51
CA GLU A 142 -16.80 2.98 28.07
C GLU A 142 -18.17 3.68 28.15
N LYS A 143 -18.65 3.87 29.39
CA LYS A 143 -19.83 4.68 29.67
C LYS A 143 -19.44 6.15 29.69
N SER A 144 -19.58 6.86 28.58
CA SER A 144 -19.67 8.33 28.58
C SER A 144 -21.13 8.73 28.44
N SER A 145 -21.69 9.29 29.51
CA SER A 145 -23.02 9.87 29.56
C SER A 145 -22.97 11.30 29.04
N ASP A 146 -23.03 11.49 27.72
CA ASP A 146 -23.49 12.73 27.10
C ASP A 146 -23.88 12.48 25.63
N LYS A 147 -25.12 12.79 25.26
CA LYS A 147 -25.63 12.67 23.88
C LYS A 147 -25.41 13.99 23.15
N ALA A 148 -24.57 13.97 22.09
CA ALA A 148 -24.82 14.60 20.77
C ALA A 148 -23.55 14.74 19.88
N VAL A 149 -22.36 14.28 20.30
CA VAL A 149 -21.14 14.34 19.47
C VAL A 149 -20.53 12.96 19.35
N ARG A 150 -20.47 12.41 18.14
CA ARG A 150 -19.76 11.15 17.86
C ARG A 150 -18.28 11.37 18.13
N ASN A 151 -17.66 10.56 19.00
CA ASN A 151 -16.23 10.70 19.29
C ASN A 151 -15.40 10.06 18.16
N LEU A 152 -14.86 10.90 17.27
CA LEU A 152 -13.98 10.49 16.16
C LEU A 152 -12.50 10.38 16.58
N GLY A 153 -12.15 10.74 17.82
CA GLY A 153 -10.76 10.95 18.24
C GLY A 153 -9.90 9.69 18.21
N LYS A 154 -10.44 8.52 18.53
CA LYS A 154 -9.64 7.29 18.70
C LYS A 154 -8.92 6.84 17.42
N PRO A 155 -9.59 6.73 16.25
CA PRO A 155 -8.90 6.42 15.00
C PRO A 155 -7.89 7.49 14.57
N VAL A 156 -8.21 8.78 14.77
CA VAL A 156 -7.37 9.91 14.37
C VAL A 156 -6.09 9.98 15.22
N GLU A 157 -6.23 9.94 16.54
CA GLU A 157 -5.10 9.91 17.49
C GLU A 157 -4.18 8.71 17.23
N LEU A 158 -4.76 7.55 16.90
CA LEU A 158 -3.98 6.37 16.56
C LEU A 158 -3.19 6.55 15.25
N ALA A 159 -3.81 7.08 14.21
CA ALA A 159 -3.15 7.37 12.95
C ALA A 159 -2.01 8.37 13.14
N GLN A 160 -2.23 9.43 13.94
CA GLN A 160 -1.20 10.39 14.31
C GLN A 160 -0.06 9.72 15.08
N ARG A 161 -0.36 8.85 16.04
CA ARG A 161 0.66 8.07 16.78
C ARG A 161 1.49 7.20 15.84
N TYR A 162 0.87 6.51 14.88
CA TYR A 162 1.60 5.71 13.89
C TYR A 162 2.52 6.57 13.03
N TYR A 163 2.03 7.69 12.52
CA TYR A 163 2.84 8.66 11.79
C TYR A 163 4.04 9.15 12.62
N LEU A 164 3.79 9.55 13.87
CA LEU A 164 4.82 10.04 14.77
C LEU A 164 5.85 8.95 15.14
N SER A 165 5.43 7.69 15.15
CA SER A 165 6.31 6.53 15.36
C SER A 165 7.08 6.12 14.10
N GLY A 166 6.92 6.86 13.00
CA GLY A 166 7.65 6.65 11.76
C GLY A 166 6.94 5.74 10.75
N ALA A 167 5.62 5.57 10.79
CA ALA A 167 4.90 4.87 9.73
C ALA A 167 5.17 5.53 8.36
N ASP A 168 5.39 4.70 7.34
CA ASP A 168 5.54 5.20 5.97
C ASP A 168 4.21 5.38 5.25
N GLU A 169 3.17 4.73 5.75
CA GLU A 169 1.80 4.81 5.27
C GLU A 169 0.85 4.35 6.39
N VAL A 170 -0.34 4.94 6.44
CA VAL A 170 -1.39 4.54 7.38
C VAL A 170 -2.60 4.02 6.61
N ALA A 171 -2.99 2.78 6.86
CA ALA A 171 -4.16 2.14 6.28
C ALA A 171 -5.32 2.09 7.29
N PHE A 172 -6.49 2.52 6.87
CA PHE A 172 -7.73 2.41 7.62
C PHE A 172 -8.61 1.33 6.99
N LEU A 173 -8.93 0.30 7.76
CA LEU A 173 -9.91 -0.72 7.36
C LEU A 173 -11.27 -0.34 7.93
N ASN A 174 -12.11 0.21 7.07
CA ASN A 174 -13.48 0.56 7.39
C ASN A 174 -14.36 -0.69 7.40
N ILE A 175 -14.65 -1.17 8.61
CA ILE A 175 -15.51 -2.33 8.87
C ILE A 175 -16.75 -1.91 9.69
N THR A 176 -17.10 -0.63 9.59
CA THR A 176 -18.31 -0.09 10.18
C THR A 176 -19.55 -0.70 9.52
N SER A 177 -20.54 -1.08 10.32
CA SER A 177 -21.81 -1.60 9.83
C SER A 177 -22.77 -0.45 9.54
N PHE A 178 -22.46 0.44 8.60
CA PHE A 178 -23.42 1.48 8.22
C PHE A 178 -24.45 0.91 7.24
N ARG A 179 -25.72 1.01 7.64
CA ARG A 179 -26.85 0.30 7.02
C ARG A 179 -27.69 1.15 6.06
N SER A 180 -27.37 2.42 5.87
CA SER A 180 -28.22 3.36 5.12
C SER A 180 -27.54 3.93 3.87
N SER A 181 -26.48 4.76 3.98
CA SER A 181 -25.88 5.46 2.84
C SER A 181 -24.36 5.34 2.81
N ALA A 182 -23.77 5.26 1.62
CA ALA A 182 -22.32 5.21 1.45
C ALA A 182 -21.64 6.58 1.51
N LEU A 183 -22.37 7.69 1.35
CA LEU A 183 -21.78 9.03 1.31
C LEU A 183 -22.38 9.98 2.36
N LEU A 184 -23.65 9.83 2.70
CA LEU A 184 -24.36 10.72 3.62
C LEU A 184 -24.08 10.39 5.09
N ASP A 185 -23.74 9.13 5.39
CA ASP A 185 -23.57 8.59 6.74
C ASP A 185 -22.16 8.05 7.01
N GLN A 186 -21.10 8.69 6.48
CA GLN A 186 -19.73 8.23 6.73
C GLN A 186 -18.93 9.10 7.72
N PRO A 187 -19.02 8.80 9.03
CA PRO A 187 -18.00 9.15 10.01
C PRO A 187 -16.56 8.88 9.54
N MET A 188 -16.39 7.89 8.65
CA MET A 188 -15.09 7.58 8.08
C MET A 188 -14.52 8.73 7.22
N LEU A 189 -15.33 9.45 6.43
CA LEU A 189 -14.85 10.61 5.67
C LEU A 189 -14.30 11.70 6.60
N ASP A 190 -14.95 11.91 7.74
CA ASP A 190 -14.50 12.87 8.75
C ASP A 190 -13.23 12.39 9.48
N VAL A 191 -13.09 11.10 9.75
CA VAL A 191 -11.84 10.51 10.28
C VAL A 191 -10.69 10.73 9.31
N VAL A 192 -10.89 10.46 8.03
CA VAL A 192 -9.86 10.67 7.00
C VAL A 192 -9.47 12.14 6.93
N ARG A 193 -10.46 13.04 6.95
CA ARG A 193 -10.22 14.49 6.94
C ARG A 193 -9.43 14.95 8.14
N ALA A 194 -9.84 14.55 9.34
CA ALA A 194 -9.15 14.90 10.58
C ALA A 194 -7.75 14.31 10.66
N ALA A 195 -7.54 13.07 10.20
CA ALA A 195 -6.19 12.48 10.12
C ALA A 195 -5.29 13.24 9.15
N ALA A 196 -5.81 13.64 7.97
CA ALA A 196 -5.06 14.36 6.96
C ALA A 196 -4.59 15.77 7.41
N GLU A 197 -5.17 16.35 8.46
CA GLU A 197 -4.71 17.62 9.04
C GLU A 197 -3.30 17.53 9.66
N THR A 198 -2.88 16.33 10.09
CA THR A 198 -1.62 16.15 10.83
C THR A 198 -0.75 15.00 10.33
N VAL A 199 -1.31 14.05 9.58
CA VAL A 199 -0.61 12.87 9.06
C VAL A 199 -0.12 13.12 7.64
N PHE A 200 1.14 13.52 7.52
CA PHE A 200 1.79 13.87 6.25
C PHE A 200 2.51 12.69 5.58
N VAL A 201 1.86 11.53 5.61
CA VAL A 201 2.22 10.31 4.88
C VAL A 201 0.97 9.80 4.14
N PRO A 202 1.11 8.87 3.17
CA PRO A 202 -0.02 8.33 2.45
C PRO A 202 -1.07 7.69 3.37
N LEU A 203 -2.34 7.94 3.05
CA LEU A 203 -3.51 7.37 3.72
C LEU A 203 -4.26 6.44 2.76
N THR A 204 -4.43 5.18 3.17
CA THR A 204 -5.14 4.15 2.39
C THR A 204 -6.44 3.79 3.06
N ILE A 205 -7.56 3.82 2.33
CA ILE A 205 -8.89 3.52 2.88
C ILE A 205 -9.46 2.26 2.24
N GLY A 206 -9.65 1.21 3.04
CA GLY A 206 -10.32 -0.02 2.61
C GLY A 206 -11.71 -0.14 3.22
N GLY A 207 -12.62 -0.78 2.49
CA GLY A 207 -13.98 -1.05 2.95
C GLY A 207 -15.01 -0.03 2.49
N GLY A 208 -16.10 -0.51 1.90
CA GLY A 208 -17.19 0.34 1.38
C GLY A 208 -16.93 1.00 0.02
N ILE A 209 -15.79 0.72 -0.64
CA ILE A 209 -15.45 1.25 -1.96
C ILE A 209 -16.08 0.37 -3.05
N LYS A 210 -17.33 0.67 -3.39
CA LYS A 210 -18.12 -0.08 -4.37
C LYS A 210 -19.29 0.74 -4.89
N ASP A 211 -19.93 0.24 -5.93
CA ASP A 211 -21.24 0.72 -6.35
C ASP A 211 -22.24 0.52 -5.22
N THR A 212 -23.07 1.52 -4.98
CA THR A 212 -23.99 1.56 -3.84
C THR A 212 -25.25 2.32 -4.20
N THR A 213 -26.36 1.97 -3.55
CA THR A 213 -27.63 2.66 -3.69
C THR A 213 -28.11 3.05 -2.31
N ASP A 214 -28.35 4.34 -2.11
CA ASP A 214 -28.87 4.90 -0.86
C ASP A 214 -30.34 4.50 -0.64
N PRO A 215 -30.91 4.64 0.57
CA PRO A 215 -32.25 4.13 0.90
C PRO A 215 -33.36 4.87 0.14
N ASP A 216 -33.07 6.08 -0.34
CA ASP A 216 -33.96 6.88 -1.19
C ASP A 216 -33.91 6.48 -2.68
N GLY A 217 -33.06 5.51 -3.04
CA GLY A 217 -32.88 5.02 -4.40
C GLY A 217 -31.77 5.71 -5.19
N THR A 218 -31.04 6.66 -4.60
CA THR A 218 -29.93 7.35 -5.28
C THR A 218 -28.76 6.38 -5.50
N PHE A 219 -28.38 6.17 -6.75
CA PHE A 219 -27.25 5.31 -7.12
C PHE A 219 -25.95 6.12 -7.14
N HIS A 220 -24.91 5.60 -6.48
CA HIS A 220 -23.56 6.13 -6.50
C HIS A 220 -22.58 5.07 -7.03
N PRO A 221 -21.87 5.35 -8.13
CA PRO A 221 -20.83 4.45 -8.64
C PRO A 221 -19.60 4.47 -7.72
N ALA A 222 -18.83 3.37 -7.72
CA ALA A 222 -17.59 3.22 -6.96
C ALA A 222 -16.60 4.38 -7.19
N LEU A 223 -16.57 4.93 -8.41
CA LEU A 223 -15.76 6.10 -8.76
C LEU A 223 -16.14 7.35 -7.94
N GLU A 224 -17.43 7.58 -7.73
CA GLU A 224 -17.92 8.69 -6.92
C GLU A 224 -17.56 8.50 -5.45
N VAL A 225 -17.78 7.29 -4.94
CA VAL A 225 -17.44 6.89 -3.56
C VAL A 225 -15.94 7.09 -3.30
N ALA A 226 -15.08 6.55 -4.17
CA ALA A 226 -13.64 6.75 -4.08
C ALA A 226 -13.26 8.23 -4.17
N GLY A 227 -13.88 8.99 -5.08
CA GLY A 227 -13.67 10.43 -5.21
C GLY A 227 -13.98 11.21 -3.93
N ALA A 228 -15.01 10.81 -3.18
CA ALA A 228 -15.34 11.43 -1.90
C ALA A 228 -14.25 11.18 -0.83
N TYR A 229 -13.72 9.96 -0.78
CA TYR A 229 -12.59 9.62 0.10
C TYR A 229 -11.32 10.38 -0.29
N PHE A 230 -11.00 10.46 -1.57
CA PHE A 230 -9.84 11.22 -2.05
C PHE A 230 -9.92 12.70 -1.67
N ARG A 231 -11.08 13.34 -1.91
CA ARG A 231 -11.32 14.74 -1.49
C ARG A 231 -11.28 14.95 0.02
N SER A 232 -11.52 13.88 0.79
CA SER A 232 -11.45 13.93 2.25
C SER A 232 -10.04 13.71 2.78
N GLY A 233 -9.07 13.25 1.97
CA GLY A 233 -7.67 13.13 2.36
C GLY A 233 -7.04 11.75 2.12
N ALA A 234 -7.81 10.78 1.61
CA ALA A 234 -7.26 9.50 1.17
C ALA A 234 -6.37 9.70 -0.06
N ASP A 235 -5.30 8.92 -0.16
CA ASP A 235 -4.43 8.87 -1.35
C ASP A 235 -4.72 7.62 -2.18
N LYS A 236 -5.16 6.55 -1.52
CA LYS A 236 -5.45 5.26 -2.12
C LYS A 236 -6.74 4.68 -1.55
N VAL A 237 -7.46 3.93 -2.37
CA VAL A 237 -8.63 3.14 -1.94
C VAL A 237 -8.36 1.66 -2.13
N SER A 238 -8.81 0.85 -1.18
CA SER A 238 -8.70 -0.60 -1.20
C SER A 238 -10.04 -1.27 -1.52
N ILE A 239 -10.03 -2.15 -2.52
CA ILE A 239 -11.17 -2.94 -2.97
C ILE A 239 -10.93 -4.40 -2.59
N GLY A 240 -11.92 -5.03 -1.93
CA GLY A 240 -11.87 -6.44 -1.50
C GLY A 240 -12.80 -7.33 -2.32
N SER A 241 -13.98 -7.65 -1.76
CA SER A 241 -14.94 -8.60 -2.36
C SER A 241 -15.29 -8.32 -3.82
N GLU A 242 -15.49 -7.04 -4.19
CA GLU A 242 -15.82 -6.64 -5.57
C GLU A 242 -14.70 -7.00 -6.56
N ALA A 243 -13.44 -7.06 -6.11
CA ALA A 243 -12.33 -7.44 -6.96
C ALA A 243 -12.42 -8.92 -7.38
N VAL A 244 -12.83 -9.79 -6.45
CA VAL A 244 -13.04 -11.22 -6.74
C VAL A 244 -14.16 -11.40 -7.75
N ILE A 245 -15.29 -10.74 -7.54
CA ILE A 245 -16.45 -10.78 -8.43
C ILE A 245 -16.07 -10.27 -9.83
N ALA A 246 -15.38 -9.13 -9.90
CA ALA A 246 -14.93 -8.54 -11.16
C ALA A 246 -14.00 -9.48 -11.97
N VAL A 247 -13.10 -10.19 -11.30
CA VAL A 247 -12.20 -11.15 -11.97
C VAL A 247 -12.93 -12.41 -12.39
N GLU A 248 -13.84 -12.95 -11.57
CA GLU A 248 -14.67 -14.09 -11.97
C GLU A 248 -15.48 -13.77 -13.23
N GLU A 249 -16.16 -12.61 -13.24
CA GLU A 249 -16.91 -12.14 -14.41
C GLU A 249 -16.01 -11.88 -15.62
N MET A 250 -14.78 -11.39 -15.41
CA MET A 250 -13.78 -11.24 -16.47
C MET A 250 -13.44 -12.60 -17.08
N LEU A 251 -13.07 -13.58 -16.26
CA LEU A 251 -12.67 -14.91 -16.73
C LEU A 251 -13.84 -15.65 -17.41
N GLU A 252 -15.06 -15.49 -16.89
CA GLU A 252 -16.25 -16.08 -17.49
C GLU A 252 -16.51 -15.49 -18.89
N ARG A 253 -16.41 -14.17 -19.05
CA ARG A 253 -16.50 -13.50 -20.36
C ARG A 253 -15.44 -13.99 -21.34
N GLU A 254 -14.19 -14.11 -20.88
CA GLU A 254 -13.11 -14.64 -21.72
C GLU A 254 -13.39 -16.07 -22.19
N SER A 255 -13.95 -16.92 -21.33
CA SER A 255 -14.33 -18.29 -21.72
C SER A 255 -15.43 -18.35 -22.80
N ARG A 256 -16.22 -17.28 -22.93
CA ARG A 256 -17.23 -17.11 -23.99
C ARG A 256 -16.70 -16.39 -25.23
N GLY A 257 -15.42 -16.01 -25.24
CA GLY A 257 -14.81 -15.22 -26.32
C GLY A 257 -15.22 -13.74 -26.32
N GLU A 258 -15.76 -13.25 -25.21
CA GLU A 258 -16.12 -11.85 -25.03
C GLU A 258 -14.92 -11.01 -24.53
N PRO A 259 -14.92 -9.68 -24.72
CA PRO A 259 -13.86 -8.83 -24.18
C PRO A 259 -13.73 -8.95 -22.66
N ALA A 260 -12.50 -9.18 -22.20
CA ALA A 260 -12.15 -9.30 -20.77
C ALA A 260 -12.45 -8.01 -19.98
N LEU A 261 -12.19 -6.84 -20.57
CA LEU A 261 -12.37 -5.55 -19.89
C LEU A 261 -13.71 -4.93 -20.30
N THR A 262 -14.51 -4.50 -19.32
CA THR A 262 -15.78 -3.78 -19.60
C THR A 262 -15.61 -2.27 -19.59
N GLY A 263 -14.58 -1.78 -18.89
CA GLY A 263 -14.43 -0.38 -18.49
C GLY A 263 -15.44 0.08 -17.43
N LYS A 264 -16.15 -0.85 -16.76
CA LYS A 264 -17.26 -0.54 -15.85
C LYS A 264 -17.00 -0.92 -14.39
N THR A 265 -16.06 -1.83 -14.13
CA THR A 265 -15.79 -2.24 -12.75
C THR A 265 -15.22 -1.07 -11.92
N GLY A 266 -15.32 -1.14 -10.59
CA GLY A 266 -14.72 -0.14 -9.71
C GLY A 266 -13.20 0.00 -9.95
N ILE A 267 -12.49 -1.12 -10.17
CA ILE A 267 -11.05 -1.12 -10.45
C ILE A 267 -10.75 -0.35 -11.75
N GLU A 268 -11.46 -0.66 -12.84
CA GLU A 268 -11.26 -0.02 -14.15
C GLU A 268 -11.60 1.47 -14.12
N THR A 269 -12.72 1.84 -13.48
CA THR A 269 -13.21 3.22 -13.47
C THR A 269 -12.35 4.12 -12.59
N ILE A 270 -11.97 3.66 -11.39
CA ILE A 270 -11.12 4.43 -10.47
C ILE A 270 -9.71 4.56 -11.03
N SER A 271 -9.12 3.47 -11.53
CA SER A 271 -7.77 3.52 -12.11
C SER A 271 -7.71 4.38 -13.37
N LYS A 272 -8.78 4.42 -14.18
CA LYS A 272 -8.88 5.35 -15.32
C LYS A 272 -8.99 6.81 -14.88
N GLY A 273 -9.70 7.08 -13.78
CA GLY A 273 -9.90 8.45 -13.26
C GLY A 273 -8.70 9.02 -12.53
N TYR A 274 -8.01 8.19 -11.73
CA TYR A 274 -6.98 8.63 -10.78
C TYR A 274 -5.60 7.96 -11.02
N GLY A 275 -5.50 7.04 -11.98
CA GLY A 275 -4.33 6.21 -12.21
C GLY A 275 -4.34 4.93 -11.36
N ARG A 276 -3.64 3.89 -11.83
CA ARG A 276 -3.57 2.59 -11.14
C ARG A 276 -3.04 2.73 -9.71
N GLN A 277 -2.13 3.67 -9.47
CA GLN A 277 -1.50 3.93 -8.19
C GLN A 277 -2.48 4.31 -7.07
N ALA A 278 -3.71 4.72 -7.41
CA ALA A 278 -4.77 5.03 -6.46
C ALA A 278 -5.61 3.80 -6.03
N VAL A 279 -5.43 2.64 -6.70
CA VAL A 279 -6.24 1.43 -6.50
C VAL A 279 -5.41 0.30 -5.90
N VAL A 280 -5.72 -0.02 -4.65
CA VAL A 280 -5.18 -1.15 -3.90
C VAL A 280 -6.21 -2.28 -3.90
N ILE A 281 -5.77 -3.54 -3.99
CA ILE A 281 -6.66 -4.70 -3.88
C ILE A 281 -6.32 -5.49 -2.63
N SER A 282 -7.28 -5.61 -1.72
CA SER A 282 -7.16 -6.49 -0.56
C SER A 282 -7.54 -7.91 -0.96
N ILE A 283 -6.56 -8.82 -0.93
CA ILE A 283 -6.78 -10.24 -1.22
C ILE A 283 -6.68 -11.03 0.08
N ASP A 284 -7.71 -11.85 0.34
CA ASP A 284 -7.84 -12.69 1.54
C ASP A 284 -7.80 -14.19 1.16
N PRO A 285 -6.62 -14.74 0.85
CA PRO A 285 -6.45 -16.15 0.50
C PRO A 285 -6.42 -17.04 1.75
N LYS A 286 -6.94 -18.25 1.59
CA LYS A 286 -6.89 -19.32 2.58
C LYS A 286 -6.32 -20.58 1.97
N ARG A 287 -5.46 -21.28 2.73
CA ARG A 287 -4.89 -22.56 2.31
C ARG A 287 -5.96 -23.64 2.22
N VAL A 288 -5.94 -24.39 1.12
CA VAL A 288 -6.75 -25.58 0.89
C VAL A 288 -5.81 -26.74 0.63
N TYR A 289 -5.74 -27.68 1.57
CA TYR A 289 -4.89 -28.86 1.45
C TYR A 289 -5.41 -29.84 0.42
N VAL A 290 -4.48 -30.42 -0.33
CA VAL A 290 -4.73 -31.48 -1.30
C VAL A 290 -4.37 -32.82 -0.66
N ASP A 291 -5.19 -33.84 -0.88
CA ASP A 291 -4.89 -35.20 -0.44
C ASP A 291 -3.80 -35.80 -1.34
N THR A 292 -2.56 -35.78 -0.85
CA THR A 292 -1.38 -36.29 -1.55
C THR A 292 -1.22 -37.81 -1.42
N SER A 293 -2.10 -38.50 -0.68
CA SER A 293 -2.06 -39.96 -0.51
C SER A 293 -2.65 -40.72 -1.70
N VAL A 294 -3.45 -40.03 -2.53
CA VAL A 294 -4.06 -40.60 -3.73
C VAL A 294 -3.01 -40.73 -4.84
N PRO A 295 -2.91 -41.89 -5.53
CA PRO A 295 -2.07 -42.02 -6.73
C PRO A 295 -2.42 -40.95 -7.77
N ASP A 296 -1.43 -40.40 -8.46
CA ASP A 296 -1.60 -39.39 -9.51
C ASP A 296 -2.41 -38.15 -9.08
N TRP A 297 -2.36 -37.81 -7.78
CA TRP A 297 -3.08 -36.66 -7.21
C TRP A 297 -2.76 -35.35 -7.94
N LEU A 298 -1.52 -35.18 -8.41
CA LEU A 298 -1.10 -33.98 -9.14
C LEU A 298 -1.75 -33.88 -10.53
N GLU A 299 -1.93 -35.01 -11.21
CA GLU A 299 -2.61 -35.07 -12.50
C GLU A 299 -4.13 -34.82 -12.32
N SER A 300 -4.69 -35.35 -11.24
CA SER A 300 -6.09 -35.19 -10.85
C SER A 300 -6.42 -33.79 -10.33
N PHE A 301 -5.43 -33.03 -9.86
CA PHE A 301 -5.62 -31.67 -9.35
C PHE A 301 -6.08 -30.72 -10.47
N PRO A 302 -7.13 -29.89 -10.24
CA PRO A 302 -7.69 -29.02 -11.27
C PRO A 302 -6.63 -28.16 -11.95
N ALA A 303 -6.48 -28.33 -13.27
CA ALA A 303 -5.44 -27.67 -14.05
C ALA A 303 -5.46 -26.14 -13.90
N LYS A 304 -6.66 -25.55 -13.78
CA LYS A 304 -6.85 -24.10 -13.61
C LYS A 304 -6.20 -23.52 -12.35
N HIS A 305 -6.00 -24.33 -11.30
CA HIS A 305 -5.43 -23.89 -10.02
C HIS A 305 -3.96 -24.29 -9.83
N ARG A 306 -3.38 -25.02 -10.78
CA ARG A 306 -2.00 -25.55 -10.66
C ARG A 306 -0.96 -24.46 -10.43
N ALA A 307 -1.20 -23.26 -10.98
CA ALA A 307 -0.31 -22.11 -10.77
C ALA A 307 -0.24 -21.67 -9.31
N SER A 308 -1.25 -21.97 -8.48
CA SER A 308 -1.33 -21.62 -7.05
C SER A 308 -0.88 -22.76 -6.13
N LEU A 309 -0.51 -23.92 -6.68
CA LEU A 309 -0.16 -25.11 -5.91
C LEU A 309 1.24 -24.99 -5.28
N ILE A 310 1.32 -25.21 -3.97
CA ILE A 310 2.54 -25.32 -3.19
C ILE A 310 2.75 -26.79 -2.80
N ILE A 311 3.98 -27.27 -3.00
CA ILE A 311 4.44 -28.57 -2.52
C ILE A 311 5.19 -28.33 -1.22
N GLY A 312 4.72 -28.88 -0.11
CA GLY A 312 5.24 -28.61 1.22
C GLY A 312 6.70 -29.00 1.43
N ASP A 313 7.23 -29.94 0.64
CA ASP A 313 8.64 -30.30 0.62
C ASP A 313 9.56 -29.14 0.17
N ASN A 314 9.01 -28.19 -0.58
CA ASN A 314 9.71 -27.01 -1.09
C ASN A 314 9.23 -25.70 -0.40
N ALA A 315 8.40 -25.80 0.63
CA ALA A 315 7.84 -24.64 1.32
C ALA A 315 8.93 -23.90 2.11
N THR A 316 8.87 -22.58 2.05
CA THR A 316 9.85 -21.66 2.65
C THR A 316 9.33 -21.04 3.94
N SER A 317 8.02 -21.12 4.20
CA SER A 317 7.42 -20.63 5.45
C SER A 317 7.90 -21.43 6.67
N ARG A 318 7.97 -20.78 7.85
CA ARG A 318 8.42 -21.36 9.13
C ARG A 318 7.69 -22.62 9.62
N THR A 319 6.62 -23.04 8.93
CA THR A 319 5.84 -24.25 9.20
C THR A 319 6.32 -25.49 8.45
N ALA A 320 7.39 -25.38 7.65
CA ALA A 320 7.92 -26.42 6.76
C ALA A 320 8.01 -27.85 7.37
N PRO A 321 8.43 -28.08 8.63
CA PRO A 321 8.55 -29.45 9.16
C PRO A 321 7.22 -30.21 9.23
N GLN A 322 6.10 -29.51 9.46
CA GLN A 322 4.76 -30.12 9.56
C GLN A 322 4.05 -30.22 8.19
N GLU A 323 4.65 -29.61 7.17
CA GLU A 323 4.11 -29.47 5.82
C GLU A 323 4.77 -30.44 4.83
N LYS A 324 5.85 -31.11 5.23
CA LYS A 324 6.52 -32.15 4.45
C LYS A 324 5.54 -33.24 4.00
N GLY A 325 5.59 -33.60 2.73
CA GLY A 325 4.69 -34.58 2.11
C GLY A 325 3.26 -34.10 1.85
N LYS A 326 2.93 -32.85 2.19
CA LYS A 326 1.61 -32.24 1.90
C LYS A 326 1.70 -31.32 0.69
N ALA A 327 0.55 -30.98 0.14
CA ALA A 327 0.40 -29.92 -0.86
C ALA A 327 -0.85 -29.09 -0.55
N TRP A 328 -0.84 -27.82 -0.93
CA TRP A 328 -1.98 -26.93 -0.78
C TRP A 328 -2.00 -25.87 -1.88
N TRP A 329 -3.14 -25.23 -2.07
CA TRP A 329 -3.27 -24.04 -2.91
C TRP A 329 -3.98 -22.94 -2.13
N TYR A 330 -3.92 -21.71 -2.64
CA TYR A 330 -4.53 -20.55 -1.99
C TYR A 330 -5.83 -20.19 -2.67
N GLN A 331 -6.94 -20.47 -1.99
CA GLN A 331 -8.30 -20.15 -2.44
C GLN A 331 -8.72 -18.78 -1.90
N CYS A 332 -9.27 -17.93 -2.76
CA CYS A 332 -9.68 -16.58 -2.37
C CYS A 332 -11.07 -16.57 -1.71
N THR A 333 -11.26 -15.58 -0.83
CA THR A 333 -12.50 -15.37 -0.09
C THR A 333 -13.09 -13.98 -0.33
N ILE A 334 -14.39 -13.85 -0.05
CA ILE A 334 -15.13 -12.59 -0.05
C ILE A 334 -15.85 -12.42 1.29
N SER A 335 -16.49 -11.26 1.48
CA SER A 335 -17.25 -10.93 2.69
C SER A 335 -16.39 -11.01 3.96
N GLY A 336 -15.13 -10.55 3.87
CA GLY A 336 -14.17 -10.58 4.98
C GLY A 336 -13.88 -12.00 5.46
N GLY A 337 -13.47 -12.89 4.55
CA GLY A 337 -13.11 -14.28 4.88
C GLY A 337 -14.27 -15.26 5.04
N ARG A 338 -15.54 -14.81 5.01
CA ARG A 338 -16.70 -15.64 5.37
C ARG A 338 -17.24 -16.52 4.24
N ALA A 339 -16.96 -16.17 2.98
CA ALA A 339 -17.41 -16.96 1.83
C ALA A 339 -16.23 -17.26 0.90
N VAL A 340 -16.04 -18.55 0.60
CA VAL A 340 -15.01 -19.02 -0.34
C VAL A 340 -15.51 -18.90 -1.79
N ARG A 341 -14.58 -18.67 -2.72
CA ARG A 341 -14.86 -18.60 -4.16
C ARG A 341 -13.97 -19.60 -4.92
N ASP A 342 -14.44 -20.07 -6.06
CA ASP A 342 -13.71 -21.06 -6.88
C ASP A 342 -12.67 -20.40 -7.80
N ILE A 343 -11.82 -19.58 -7.18
CA ILE A 343 -10.76 -18.79 -7.79
C ILE A 343 -9.53 -18.80 -6.88
N ASP A 344 -8.37 -19.04 -7.46
CA ASP A 344 -7.12 -19.02 -6.72
C ASP A 344 -6.46 -17.64 -6.67
N VAL A 345 -5.49 -17.49 -5.77
CA VAL A 345 -4.78 -16.22 -5.56
C VAL A 345 -4.01 -15.73 -6.79
N VAL A 346 -3.49 -16.63 -7.63
CA VAL A 346 -2.73 -16.26 -8.83
C VAL A 346 -3.68 -15.73 -9.90
N GLN A 347 -4.79 -16.44 -10.13
CA GLN A 347 -5.87 -15.98 -11.02
C GLN A 347 -6.38 -14.59 -10.61
N LEU A 348 -6.65 -14.41 -9.31
CA LEU A 348 -7.12 -13.13 -8.78
C LEU A 348 -6.09 -12.02 -8.96
N ALA A 349 -4.84 -12.26 -8.54
CA ALA A 349 -3.77 -11.26 -8.63
C ALA A 349 -3.52 -10.79 -10.06
N GLN A 350 -3.42 -11.73 -11.01
CA GLN A 350 -3.28 -11.41 -12.44
C GLN A 350 -4.51 -10.70 -12.99
N GLY A 351 -5.70 -11.14 -12.59
CA GLY A 351 -6.94 -10.53 -13.05
C GLY A 351 -7.09 -9.07 -12.61
N VAL A 352 -6.78 -8.75 -11.35
CA VAL A 352 -6.91 -7.38 -10.87
C VAL A 352 -5.85 -6.44 -11.43
N GLU A 353 -4.63 -6.93 -11.69
CA GLU A 353 -3.62 -6.16 -12.41
C GLU A 353 -4.12 -5.78 -13.82
N ARG A 354 -4.71 -6.74 -14.54
CA ARG A 354 -5.30 -6.50 -15.86
C ARG A 354 -6.46 -5.50 -15.81
N LEU A 355 -7.26 -5.51 -14.75
CA LEU A 355 -8.35 -4.56 -14.52
C LEU A 355 -7.87 -3.15 -14.15
N GLY A 356 -6.59 -2.96 -13.83
CA GLY A 356 -6.00 -1.65 -13.57
C GLY A 356 -5.63 -1.39 -12.11
N ALA A 357 -5.56 -2.41 -11.25
CA ALA A 357 -4.98 -2.27 -9.92
C ALA A 357 -3.52 -1.81 -9.99
N GLY A 358 -3.09 -1.01 -9.01
CA GLY A 358 -1.70 -0.55 -8.90
C GLY A 358 -0.94 -1.14 -7.73
N GLU A 359 -1.61 -1.82 -6.80
CA GLU A 359 -0.98 -2.45 -5.64
C GLU A 359 -1.88 -3.58 -5.10
N ILE A 360 -1.28 -4.65 -4.60
CA ILE A 360 -1.98 -5.74 -3.91
C ILE A 360 -1.63 -5.67 -2.43
N LEU A 361 -2.65 -5.54 -1.57
CA LEU A 361 -2.55 -5.83 -0.15
C LEU A 361 -2.84 -7.32 0.06
N LEU A 362 -1.80 -8.10 0.29
CA LEU A 362 -1.86 -9.55 0.35
C LEU A 362 -1.93 -10.01 1.81
N ASN A 363 -3.14 -10.29 2.28
CA ASN A 363 -3.37 -10.88 3.61
C ASN A 363 -3.11 -12.39 3.56
N SER A 364 -3.06 -13.03 4.72
CA SER A 364 -3.05 -14.49 4.85
C SER A 364 -3.98 -14.88 5.98
N VAL A 365 -5.11 -15.51 5.63
CA VAL A 365 -6.12 -15.93 6.62
C VAL A 365 -5.52 -16.89 7.64
N ASP A 366 -4.60 -17.76 7.21
CA ASP A 366 -3.96 -18.75 8.07
C ASP A 366 -2.87 -18.17 8.98
N ARG A 367 -2.33 -16.99 8.66
CA ARG A 367 -1.34 -16.29 9.49
C ARG A 367 -1.93 -15.18 10.34
N ASP A 368 -3.15 -14.75 10.07
CA ASP A 368 -3.71 -13.58 10.74
C ASP A 368 -3.79 -13.77 12.26
N GLY A 369 -3.35 -12.75 13.01
CA GLY A 369 -3.25 -12.79 14.48
C GLY A 369 -2.25 -13.80 15.08
N SER A 370 -1.57 -14.63 14.29
CA SER A 370 -0.75 -15.74 14.81
C SER A 370 0.57 -15.33 15.47
N GLY A 371 1.15 -14.21 15.03
CA GLY A 371 2.49 -13.78 15.46
C GLY A 371 3.63 -14.73 15.01
N GLN A 372 3.38 -15.60 14.03
CA GLN A 372 4.33 -16.62 13.57
C GLN A 372 5.12 -16.22 12.31
N GLY A 373 5.04 -14.95 11.91
CA GLY A 373 5.62 -14.45 10.66
C GLY A 373 4.63 -14.45 9.49
N PHE A 374 5.07 -13.81 8.40
CA PHE A 374 4.33 -13.76 7.15
C PHE A 374 4.33 -15.11 6.42
N ASP A 375 3.38 -15.30 5.50
CA ASP A 375 3.34 -16.47 4.61
C ASP A 375 4.26 -16.25 3.41
N LEU A 376 5.53 -16.68 3.51
CA LEU A 376 6.55 -16.42 2.49
C LEU A 376 6.23 -17.10 1.16
N ASP A 377 5.61 -18.28 1.19
CA ASP A 377 5.25 -19.02 -0.01
C ASP A 377 4.14 -18.30 -0.77
N LEU A 378 3.13 -17.81 -0.05
CA LEU A 378 2.08 -16.97 -0.62
C LEU A 378 2.63 -15.68 -1.24
N VAL A 379 3.52 -14.98 -0.52
CA VAL A 379 4.09 -13.72 -1.01
C VAL A 379 4.92 -13.96 -2.27
N LYS A 380 5.79 -14.98 -2.29
CA LYS A 380 6.58 -15.35 -3.49
C LYS A 380 5.68 -15.72 -4.65
N LEU A 381 4.63 -16.51 -4.39
CA LEU A 381 3.67 -16.94 -5.39
C LEU A 381 3.02 -15.75 -6.10
N VAL A 382 2.53 -14.77 -5.34
CA VAL A 382 1.87 -13.58 -5.91
C VAL A 382 2.88 -12.62 -6.55
N LYS A 383 4.03 -12.34 -5.90
CA LYS A 383 5.10 -11.49 -6.48
C LYS A 383 5.59 -12.00 -7.83
N ASN A 384 5.66 -13.31 -8.02
CA ASN A 384 6.05 -13.91 -9.30
C ASN A 384 4.93 -13.87 -10.36
N ALA A 385 3.68 -13.65 -9.95
CA ALA A 385 2.53 -13.66 -10.83
C ALA A 385 2.18 -12.30 -11.44
N VAL A 386 2.60 -11.18 -10.81
CA VAL A 386 2.21 -9.81 -11.19
C VAL A 386 3.40 -8.86 -11.30
N GLY A 387 3.23 -7.77 -12.05
CA GLY A 387 4.21 -6.68 -12.17
C GLY A 387 3.98 -5.51 -11.20
N ILE A 388 2.83 -5.46 -10.52
CA ILE A 388 2.49 -4.42 -9.55
C ILE A 388 3.01 -4.73 -8.12
N PRO A 389 3.28 -3.70 -7.29
CA PRO A 389 3.68 -3.88 -5.89
C PRO A 389 2.75 -4.79 -5.08
N VAL A 390 3.36 -5.60 -4.20
CA VAL A 390 2.66 -6.47 -3.25
C VAL A 390 3.06 -6.06 -1.84
N VAL A 391 2.09 -5.66 -1.02
CA VAL A 391 2.24 -5.38 0.41
C VAL A 391 1.94 -6.66 1.18
N SER A 392 2.95 -7.21 1.86
CA SER A 392 2.80 -8.42 2.67
C SER A 392 2.08 -8.10 3.98
N SER A 393 1.00 -8.80 4.28
CA SER A 393 0.17 -8.59 5.46
C SER A 393 -0.14 -9.91 6.18
N SER A 394 -0.60 -9.80 7.43
CA SER A 394 -0.94 -10.89 8.35
C SER A 394 0.27 -11.73 8.84
N GLY A 395 0.36 -11.91 10.17
CA GLY A 395 1.30 -12.85 10.79
C GLY A 395 2.51 -12.24 11.51
N ALA A 396 2.85 -10.97 11.26
CA ALA A 396 3.95 -10.31 11.97
C ALA A 396 3.76 -10.34 13.50
N GLY A 397 4.79 -10.80 14.21
CA GLY A 397 4.91 -10.86 15.66
C GLY A 397 6.17 -10.15 16.21
N SER A 398 7.19 -9.92 15.38
CA SER A 398 8.48 -9.32 15.78
C SER A 398 9.17 -8.55 14.65
N PRO A 399 10.16 -7.68 14.94
CA PRO A 399 10.99 -7.02 13.93
C PRO A 399 11.69 -7.99 12.96
N ALA A 400 12.08 -9.17 13.44
CA ALA A 400 12.72 -10.19 12.62
C ALA A 400 11.81 -10.73 11.50
N ASP A 401 10.49 -10.68 11.68
CA ASP A 401 9.53 -11.13 10.66
C ASP A 401 9.51 -10.18 9.45
N PHE A 402 9.75 -8.89 9.67
CA PHE A 402 9.89 -7.89 8.61
C PHE A 402 11.17 -8.12 7.82
N GLU A 403 12.29 -8.36 8.52
CA GLU A 403 13.55 -8.72 7.86
C GLU A 403 13.36 -9.97 6.99
N GLU A 404 12.76 -11.03 7.55
CA GLU A 404 12.55 -12.29 6.86
C GLU A 404 11.71 -12.09 5.59
N VAL A 405 10.56 -11.42 5.68
CA VAL A 405 9.69 -11.26 4.49
C VAL A 405 10.38 -10.41 3.42
N PHE A 406 11.08 -9.34 3.79
CA PHE A 406 11.78 -8.50 2.81
C PHE A 406 12.95 -9.24 2.15
N ARG A 407 13.76 -9.94 2.94
CA ARG A 407 14.96 -10.63 2.46
C ARG A 407 14.62 -11.85 1.62
N GLU A 408 13.64 -12.64 2.06
CA GLU A 408 13.33 -13.93 1.43
C GLU A 408 12.40 -13.80 0.23
N THR A 409 11.59 -12.74 0.14
CA THR A 409 10.59 -12.58 -0.93
C THR A 409 10.87 -11.43 -1.88
N GLY A 410 11.71 -10.47 -1.48
CA GLY A 410 11.94 -9.24 -2.24
C GLY A 410 10.70 -8.33 -2.33
N THR A 411 9.70 -8.49 -1.47
CA THR A 411 8.64 -7.49 -1.29
C THR A 411 9.23 -6.18 -0.79
N GLU A 412 8.65 -5.06 -1.21
CA GLU A 412 9.09 -3.72 -0.84
C GLU A 412 8.28 -3.12 0.32
N ALA A 413 7.17 -3.78 0.70
CA ALA A 413 6.28 -3.27 1.74
C ALA A 413 5.69 -4.39 2.60
N ALA A 414 5.63 -4.12 3.91
CA ALA A 414 5.01 -5.02 4.87
C ALA A 414 4.08 -4.22 5.79
N LEU A 415 2.91 -4.80 6.04
CA LEU A 415 1.85 -4.21 6.84
C LEU A 415 1.71 -4.99 8.15
N ALA A 416 1.56 -4.25 9.25
CA ALA A 416 1.08 -4.83 10.49
C ALA A 416 0.03 -3.94 11.16
N ALA A 417 -0.94 -4.59 11.81
CA ALA A 417 -1.99 -3.92 12.58
C ALA A 417 -1.80 -4.19 14.08
N GLY A 418 -2.01 -5.45 14.48
CA GLY A 418 -2.13 -5.84 15.88
C GLY A 418 -0.94 -5.50 16.76
N ILE A 419 0.28 -5.82 16.32
CA ILE A 419 1.51 -5.63 17.11
C ILE A 419 1.83 -4.14 17.36
N PHE A 420 1.55 -3.28 16.39
CA PHE A 420 1.72 -1.83 16.51
C PHE A 420 0.61 -1.23 17.38
N HIS A 421 -0.63 -1.66 17.19
CA HIS A 421 -1.78 -1.18 17.96
C HIS A 421 -1.58 -1.41 19.47
N ARG A 422 -1.12 -2.61 19.83
CA ARG A 422 -0.88 -3.06 21.21
C ARG A 422 0.43 -2.58 21.81
N GLY A 423 1.32 -1.98 21.00
CA GLY A 423 2.65 -1.57 21.45
C GLY A 423 3.55 -2.75 21.84
N GLU A 424 3.29 -3.94 21.29
CA GLU A 424 4.15 -5.13 21.49
C GLU A 424 5.46 -4.98 20.71
N VAL A 425 5.39 -4.33 19.55
CA VAL A 425 6.53 -3.98 18.70
C VAL A 425 6.34 -2.52 18.25
N GLY A 426 7.38 -1.71 18.36
CA GLY A 426 7.35 -0.33 17.86
C GLY A 426 7.64 -0.24 16.36
N ILE A 427 7.05 0.72 15.64
CA ILE A 427 7.40 0.98 14.23
C ILE A 427 8.87 1.42 14.11
N ASP A 428 9.32 2.31 15.01
CA ASP A 428 10.72 2.74 15.06
C ASP A 428 11.68 1.60 15.44
N GLU A 429 11.21 0.66 16.26
CA GLU A 429 11.94 -0.57 16.60
C GLU A 429 12.13 -1.47 15.38
N VAL A 430 11.07 -1.68 14.58
CA VAL A 430 11.18 -2.41 13.30
C VAL A 430 12.19 -1.73 12.39
N LYS A 431 12.12 -0.40 12.25
CA LYS A 431 13.04 0.35 11.40
C LYS A 431 14.49 0.28 11.91
N GLY A 432 14.71 0.38 13.22
CA GLY A 432 16.03 0.19 13.83
C GLY A 432 16.59 -1.21 13.65
N TRP A 433 15.74 -2.23 13.74
CA TRP A 433 16.13 -3.59 13.40
C TRP A 433 16.59 -3.68 11.95
N LEU A 434 15.77 -3.24 10.99
CA LEU A 434 16.07 -3.32 9.57
C LEU A 434 17.37 -2.57 9.20
N GLU A 435 17.62 -1.40 9.78
CA GLU A 435 18.90 -0.69 9.59
C GLU A 435 20.09 -1.48 10.12
N SER A 436 19.96 -2.11 11.29
CA SER A 436 21.01 -2.97 11.85
C SER A 436 21.33 -4.17 10.95
N LYS A 437 20.44 -4.48 10.01
CA LYS A 437 20.54 -5.55 9.00
C LYS A 437 20.89 -5.04 7.61
N GLU A 438 21.34 -3.78 7.52
CA GLU A 438 21.71 -3.09 6.28
C GLU A 438 20.55 -2.98 5.28
N MET A 439 19.32 -2.89 5.76
CA MET A 439 18.13 -2.71 4.93
C MET A 439 17.73 -1.22 4.93
N ALA A 440 17.44 -0.67 3.76
CA ALA A 440 17.12 0.74 3.62
C ALA A 440 15.73 1.02 4.17
N VAL A 441 15.60 1.89 5.16
CA VAL A 441 14.31 2.36 5.69
C VAL A 441 14.27 3.87 5.66
N ARG A 442 13.06 4.43 5.68
CA ARG A 442 12.87 5.86 5.87
C ARG A 442 13.02 6.21 7.34
N ARG A 443 13.94 7.10 7.67
CA ARG A 443 14.03 7.73 9.00
C ARG A 443 13.47 9.15 8.94
N THR A 444 12.60 9.44 9.89
CA THR A 444 12.10 10.80 10.10
C THR A 444 12.68 11.31 11.41
N ALA A 445 13.47 12.38 11.35
CA ALA A 445 13.77 13.20 12.52
C ALA A 445 12.51 13.99 12.90
N LEU A 446 11.55 13.31 13.51
CA LEU A 446 10.48 14.00 14.22
C LEU A 446 11.07 14.44 15.57
N PRO A 447 11.03 15.74 15.92
CA PRO A 447 11.43 16.14 17.26
C PRO A 447 10.63 15.31 18.25
N THR A 448 11.32 14.56 19.12
CA THR A 448 10.70 13.90 20.27
C THR A 448 9.91 14.96 21.03
N VAL A 449 8.59 14.78 21.10
CA VAL A 449 7.68 15.62 21.89
C VAL A 449 7.92 15.36 23.36
#